data_AF-A0A956GXC6-F1
#
_entry.id   AF-A0A956GXC6-F1
#
_cell.length_a   1.000
_cell.length_b   1.000
_cell.length_c   1.000
_cell.angle_alpha   90.00
_cell.angle_beta   90.00
_cell.angle_gamma   90.00
#
_symmetry.space_group_name_H-M   'P 1'
#
loop_
_entity.id
_entity.type
_entity.pdbx_description
1 polymer ?
#
loop_
_entity_poly.entity_id
_entity_poly.type
_entity_poly.pdbx_seq_one_letter_code
_entity_poly.pdbx_strand_id
1 'polypeptide(L)' 'VRGEPRAALTGDGRLGWVCVNVDVTADRDTPLPERVFYVYLRDGDEWRLVALHEAITAAP' A
#
# COMPACT_ATOMS: atom_id res chain seq x y z
N VAL A 1 5.47 11.03 -7.09
CA VAL A 1 5.13 11.64 -5.77
C VAL A 1 6.01 11.01 -4.71
N ARG A 2 6.87 11.78 -4.02
CA ARG A 2 7.71 11.26 -2.92
C ARG A 2 7.05 11.60 -1.60
N GLY A 3 6.76 10.58 -0.80
CA GLY A 3 6.18 10.71 0.53
C GLY A 3 6.50 9.47 1.34
N GLU A 4 6.81 9.65 2.61
CA GLU A 4 7.09 8.57 3.55
C GLU A 4 5.88 7.62 3.67
N PRO A 5 6.11 6.33 3.94
CA PRO A 5 5.06 5.40 4.33
C PRO A 5 4.17 5.97 5.44
N ARG A 6 2.87 5.73 5.32
CA ARG A 6 1.88 6.01 6.36
C ARG A 6 1.16 4.73 6.71
N ALA A 7 0.92 4.51 7.99
CA ALA A 7 0.20 3.34 8.47
C ALA A 7 -0.53 3.66 9.76
N ALA A 8 -1.62 2.94 10.03
CA ALA A 8 -2.26 2.95 11.32
C ALA A 8 -3.00 1.63 11.59
N LEU A 9 -3.35 1.43 12.86
CA LEU A 9 -4.20 0.35 13.34
C LEU A 9 -5.50 0.92 13.89
N THR A 10 -6.58 0.16 13.82
CA THR A 10 -7.78 0.43 14.61
C THR A 10 -7.50 0.25 16.10
N GLY A 11 -8.34 0.84 16.95
CA GLY A 11 -8.15 0.79 18.41
C GLY A 11 -8.18 -0.62 19.00
N ASP A 12 -8.83 -1.57 18.32
CA ASP A 12 -8.86 -3.00 18.69
C ASP A 12 -7.68 -3.80 18.10
N GLY A 13 -6.83 -3.16 17.29
CA GLY A 13 -5.69 -3.79 16.62
C GLY A 13 -6.05 -4.84 15.57
N ARG A 14 -7.33 -4.99 15.20
CA ARG A 14 -7.79 -6.02 14.26
C ARG A 14 -7.67 -5.61 12.80
N LEU A 15 -7.69 -4.32 12.51
CA LEU A 15 -7.54 -3.79 11.16
C LEU A 15 -6.32 -2.88 11.11
N GLY A 16 -5.50 -3.06 10.10
CA GLY A 16 -4.37 -2.21 9.79
C GLY A 16 -4.44 -1.71 8.37
N TRP A 17 -3.91 -0.53 8.11
CA TRP A 17 -3.72 -0.05 6.75
C TRP A 17 -2.33 0.51 6.56
N VAL A 18 -1.83 0.42 5.33
CA VAL A 18 -0.54 0.96 4.89
C VAL A 18 -0.75 1.70 3.58
N CYS A 19 -0.27 2.93 3.49
CA CYS A 19 -0.24 3.73 2.27
C CYS A 19 1.22 4.09 1.94
N VAL A 20 1.67 3.69 0.76
CA VAL A 20 3.06 3.84 0.31
C VAL A 20 3.11 4.30 -1.13
N ASN A 21 4.19 5.01 -1.48
CA ASN A 21 4.54 5.22 -2.87
C ASN A 21 5.62 4.18 -3.23
N VAL A 22 5.43 3.44 -4.32
CA VAL A 22 6.36 2.42 -4.81
C VAL A 22 6.71 2.73 -6.25
N ASP A 23 7.93 2.38 -6.65
CA ASP A 23 8.36 2.45 -8.03
C ASP A 23 8.29 1.04 -8.62
N VAL A 24 7.35 0.79 -9.54
CA VAL A 24 7.17 -0.51 -10.17
C VAL A 24 8.02 -0.60 -11.43
N THR A 25 8.92 -1.58 -11.49
CA THR A 25 9.91 -1.76 -12.57
C THR A 25 9.62 -2.94 -13.49
N ALA A 26 8.44 -3.59 -13.39
CA ALA A 26 8.13 -4.80 -14.13
C ALA A 26 8.23 -4.60 -15.65
N ASP A 27 9.26 -5.20 -16.27
CA ASP A 27 9.57 -5.18 -17.70
C ASP A 27 9.63 -3.78 -18.36
N ARG A 28 10.00 -2.75 -17.59
CA ARG A 28 10.09 -1.37 -18.09
C ARG A 28 11.42 -0.72 -17.76
N ASP A 29 11.99 -0.05 -18.75
CA ASP A 29 13.20 0.78 -18.58
C ASP A 29 12.95 2.00 -17.68
N THR A 30 11.69 2.42 -17.53
CA THR A 30 11.29 3.55 -16.67
C THR A 30 10.35 3.07 -15.56
N PRO A 31 10.73 3.22 -14.28
CA PRO A 31 9.87 2.88 -13.16
C PRO A 31 8.58 3.72 -13.19
N LEU A 32 7.44 3.08 -12.97
CA LEU A 32 6.17 3.78 -12.77
C LEU A 32 6.00 4.11 -11.30
N PRO A 33 5.85 5.40 -10.93
CA PRO A 33 5.48 5.75 -9.58
C PRO A 33 4.01 5.36 -9.36
N GLU A 34 3.78 4.47 -8.41
CA GLU A 34 2.46 4.05 -7.97
C GLU A 34 2.25 4.44 -6.52
N ARG A 35 1.00 4.80 -6.18
CA ARG A 35 0.57 4.85 -4.79
C ARG A 35 -0.27 3.62 -4.51
N VAL A 36 0.12 2.88 -3.48
CA VAL A 36 -0.58 1.66 -3.09
C VAL A 36 -1.14 1.82 -1.69
N PHE A 37 -2.40 1.43 -1.53
CA PHE A 37 -3.11 1.37 -0.27
C PHE A 37 -3.51 -0.07 0.02
N TYR A 38 -2.93 -0.62 1.09
CA TYR A 38 -3.20 -1.96 1.59
C TYR A 38 -4.05 -1.89 2.84
N VAL A 39 -5.04 -2.78 2.95
CA VAL A 39 -5.79 -3.01 4.18
C VAL A 39 -5.63 -4.45 4.59
N TYR A 40 -5.19 -4.65 5.84
CA TYR A 40 -4.99 -5.96 6.45
C TYR A 40 -5.99 -6.17 7.58
N LEU A 41 -6.49 -7.40 7.68
CA LEU A 41 -7.23 -7.89 8.84
C LEU A 41 -6.33 -8.85 9.63
N ARG A 42 -6.30 -8.71 10.95
CA ARG A 42 -5.68 -9.66 11.87
C ARG A 42 -6.71 -10.70 12.29
N ASP A 43 -6.39 -11.97 12.07
CA ASP A 43 -7.14 -13.12 12.56
C ASP A 43 -6.21 -13.96 13.44
N GLY A 44 -6.41 -13.88 14.77
CA GLY A 44 -5.44 -14.40 15.74
C GLY A 44 -4.09 -13.66 15.65
N ASP A 45 -3.03 -14.39 15.33
CA ASP A 45 -1.68 -13.84 15.14
C ASP A 45 -1.28 -13.66 13.66
N GLU A 46 -2.20 -13.93 12.74
CA GLU A 46 -1.97 -13.82 11.31
C GLU A 46 -2.59 -12.56 10.73
N TRP A 47 -1.88 -11.95 9.78
CA TRP A 47 -2.38 -10.83 9.00
C TRP A 47 -2.72 -11.30 7.59
N ARG A 48 -3.95 -10.98 7.14
CA ARG A 48 -4.40 -11.23 5.77
C ARG A 48 -4.73 -9.92 5.06
N LEU A 49 -4.31 -9.79 3.80
CA LEU A 49 -4.73 -8.67 2.96
C LEU A 49 -6.21 -8.83 2.61
N VAL A 50 -7.02 -7.80 2.90
CA VAL A 50 -8.48 -7.81 2.62
C VAL A 50 -8.90 -6.76 1.61
N ALA A 51 -8.07 -5.74 1.37
CA ALA A 51 -8.26 -4.79 0.27
C ALA A 51 -6.92 -4.28 -0.25
N LEU A 52 -6.88 -4.03 -1.56
CA LEU A 52 -5.78 -3.42 -2.28
C LEU A 52 -6.35 -2.36 -3.20
N HIS A 53 -5.76 -1.17 -3.19
CA HIS A 53 -6.02 -0.14 -4.18
C HIS A 53 -4.69 0.42 -4.69
N GLU A 54 -4.53 0.40 -6.01
CA GLU A 54 -3.34 0.88 -6.71
C GLU A 54 -3.76 2.06 -7.58
N ALA A 55 -3.03 3.16 -7.45
CA ALA A 55 -3.20 4.35 -8.27
C ALA A 55 -1.88 4.64 -8.98
N ILE A 56 -1.85 4.39 -10.28
CA ILE A 56 -0.72 4.75 -11.14
C ILE A 56 -0.71 6.28 -11.24
N THR A 57 0.34 6.89 -10.73
CA THR A 57 0.58 8.31 -11.02
C THR A 57 1.19 8.42 -12.40
N ALA A 58 0.34 8.53 -13.43
CA ALA A 58 0.81 9.01 -14.73
C ALA A 58 1.40 10.41 -14.52
N ALA A 59 2.62 10.63 -15.00
CA ALA A 59 3.15 11.98 -15.09
C ALA A 59 2.22 12.81 -16.02
N PRO A 60 1.94 14.09 -15.70
CA PRO A 60 1.21 14.97 -16.61
C PRO A 60 1.98 15.20 -17.92
#